data_AF-C6XIN4-F1
#
_entry.id   AF-C6XIN4-F1
#
_cell.length_a   1.000
_cell.length_b   1.000
_cell.length_c   1.000
_cell.angle_alpha   90.00
_cell.angle_beta   90.00
_cell.angle_gamma   90.00
#
_symmetry.space_group_name_H-M   'P 1'
#
loop_
_entity.id
_entity.type
_entity.pdbx_description
1 polymer ?
#
loop_
_entity_poly.entity_id
_entity_poly.type
_entity_poly.pdbx_seq_one_letter_code
_entity_poly.pdbx_strand_id
1 'polypeptide(L)'
;MQSTIKTTNRKDIIANSANDLFLEADANGTIIFAEGDGHLLNTVDVRMLVLSNLFQLINVPDLSQLQACFATLSPGDRATFDDMSFAPSGRRITVQRCQNNQAIYRLAFADLTCHTIMKDQQIDEHLVRAFRSAIASPELKAARQPIVCTQTGQLRHYEILARFPFEGSPYPMIVAAERRGIISELDCIMLDAACQRMSHPTGHNLKLAVNISGQSIQKTDIAAELNRIVQAYEFDKRQLILEITESSEMHDIDTAANAVELLKRSNVKIVLDDFGAGAASFGYLRALNVDGVKFDGCFLNGQVSNERNTALMRAISSMCRELGMSVVGERVENEFDRQTLLNAGVMLAQGFHFGRPEIDPTFFANRKHKQQAA
;
A
#
# COMPACT_ATOMS: atom_id res chain seq x y z
N MET A 1 -30.83 -48.76 -32.71
CA MET A 1 -30.00 -48.93 -31.50
C MET A 1 -30.07 -47.59 -30.75
N GLN A 2 -31.01 -47.50 -29.80
CA GLN A 2 -31.21 -46.33 -28.96
C GLN A 2 -30.04 -46.22 -27.99
N SER A 3 -29.17 -45.21 -28.14
CA SER A 3 -28.28 -44.79 -27.08
C SER A 3 -28.85 -43.53 -26.45
N THR A 4 -29.63 -43.76 -25.40
CA THR A 4 -30.11 -42.76 -24.46
C THR A 4 -28.91 -42.05 -23.85
N ILE A 5 -28.53 -40.90 -24.41
CA ILE A 5 -27.61 -39.97 -23.76
C ILE A 5 -28.38 -39.43 -22.57
N LYS A 6 -28.01 -39.93 -21.38
CA LYS A 6 -28.57 -39.53 -20.10
C LYS A 6 -28.54 -38.00 -20.00
N THR A 7 -29.71 -37.46 -19.70
CA THR A 7 -29.95 -36.12 -19.19
C THR A 7 -29.15 -35.89 -17.91
N THR A 8 -27.86 -35.61 -18.06
CA THR A 8 -27.10 -34.88 -17.05
C THR A 8 -27.49 -33.41 -17.21
N ASN A 9 -27.92 -32.83 -16.09
CA ASN A 9 -28.43 -31.48 -15.91
C ASN A 9 -27.79 -30.45 -16.87
N ARG A 10 -28.54 -29.99 -17.88
CA ARG A 10 -28.12 -28.91 -18.81
C ARG A 10 -27.84 -27.57 -18.11
N LYS A 11 -28.10 -27.46 -16.80
CA LYS A 11 -27.94 -26.25 -15.98
C LYS A 11 -26.50 -25.96 -15.52
N ASP A 12 -25.57 -26.91 -15.66
CA ASP A 12 -24.20 -26.76 -15.15
C ASP A 12 -23.16 -26.38 -16.23
N ILE A 13 -23.60 -25.97 -17.43
CA ILE A 13 -22.74 -25.90 -18.62
C ILE A 13 -21.86 -24.64 -18.69
N ILE A 14 -22.14 -23.58 -17.94
CA ILE A 14 -21.23 -22.42 -17.84
C ILE A 14 -20.80 -22.30 -16.38
N ALA A 15 -19.99 -23.22 -15.90
CA ALA A 15 -19.66 -23.28 -14.49
C ALA A 15 -18.17 -23.16 -14.15
N ASN A 16 -17.22 -23.08 -15.10
CA ASN A 16 -15.82 -22.90 -14.72
C ASN A 16 -14.96 -22.19 -15.78
N SER A 17 -14.34 -21.10 -15.32
CA SER A 17 -13.21 -20.37 -15.89
C SER A 17 -13.52 -19.31 -16.93
N ALA A 18 -12.97 -18.14 -16.64
CA ALA A 18 -13.11 -16.90 -17.36
C ALA A 18 -11.76 -16.57 -18.00
N ASN A 19 -11.74 -16.54 -19.34
CA ASN A 19 -10.93 -15.66 -20.17
C ASN A 19 -11.43 -15.81 -21.62
N ASP A 20 -11.78 -14.68 -22.24
CA ASP A 20 -11.95 -14.51 -23.69
C ASP A 20 -13.00 -15.37 -24.41
N LEU A 21 -14.22 -15.51 -23.85
CA LEU A 21 -15.37 -16.02 -24.61
C LEU A 21 -16.16 -14.87 -25.26
N PHE A 22 -16.23 -14.89 -26.59
CA PHE A 22 -16.96 -13.93 -27.41
C PHE A 22 -18.12 -14.61 -28.14
N LEU A 23 -19.33 -14.07 -27.97
CA LEU A 23 -20.52 -14.56 -28.65
C LEU A 23 -21.17 -13.42 -29.45
N GLU A 24 -21.68 -13.73 -30.63
CA GLU A 24 -22.69 -12.91 -31.31
C GLU A 24 -24.03 -13.64 -31.27
N ALA A 25 -25.09 -12.94 -30.89
CA ALA A 25 -26.44 -13.48 -30.82
C ALA A 25 -27.46 -12.53 -31.46
N ASP A 26 -28.58 -13.09 -31.93
CA ASP A 26 -29.73 -12.31 -32.38
C ASP A 26 -30.54 -11.74 -31.18
N ALA A 27 -31.54 -10.91 -31.48
CA ALA A 27 -32.41 -10.31 -30.47
C ALA A 27 -33.19 -11.34 -29.60
N ASN A 28 -33.35 -12.57 -30.08
CA ASN A 28 -34.03 -13.65 -29.37
C ASN A 28 -33.05 -14.52 -28.55
N GLY A 29 -31.75 -14.18 -28.57
CA GLY A 29 -30.70 -14.92 -27.89
C GLY A 29 -30.21 -16.15 -28.67
N THR A 30 -30.53 -16.29 -29.96
CA THR A 30 -29.94 -17.33 -30.81
C THR A 30 -28.49 -16.97 -31.10
N ILE A 31 -27.55 -17.82 -30.69
CA ILE A 31 -26.12 -17.60 -30.93
C ILE A 31 -25.84 -17.84 -32.42
N ILE A 32 -25.24 -16.87 -33.11
CA ILE A 32 -24.90 -16.94 -34.53
C ILE A 32 -23.39 -17.08 -34.76
N PHE A 33 -22.59 -16.71 -33.78
CA PHE A 33 -21.14 -16.84 -33.79
C PHE A 33 -20.61 -17.03 -32.38
N ALA A 34 -19.56 -17.84 -32.23
CA ALA A 34 -18.90 -18.09 -30.95
C ALA A 34 -17.41 -18.36 -31.18
N GLU A 35 -16.56 -17.67 -30.41
CA GLU A 35 -15.10 -17.77 -30.47
C GLU A 35 -14.50 -17.63 -29.06
N GLY A 36 -13.47 -18.42 -28.73
CA GLY A 36 -12.84 -18.46 -27.41
C GLY A 36 -12.35 -19.85 -27.02
N ASP A 37 -11.78 -19.99 -25.83
CA ASP A 37 -11.29 -21.29 -25.33
C ASP A 37 -12.45 -22.23 -24.96
N GLY A 38 -12.53 -23.37 -25.66
CA GLY A 38 -13.60 -24.35 -25.58
C GLY A 38 -13.62 -25.25 -24.35
N HIS A 39 -12.57 -25.25 -23.53
CA HIS A 39 -12.57 -25.98 -22.27
C HIS A 39 -13.42 -25.31 -21.16
N LEU A 40 -13.91 -24.09 -21.40
CA LEU A 40 -14.55 -23.20 -20.42
C LEU A 40 -16.06 -23.41 -20.22
N LEU A 41 -16.67 -24.28 -21.03
CA LEU A 41 -18.08 -24.68 -20.90
C LEU A 41 -18.23 -26.14 -20.49
N ASN A 42 -17.38 -26.56 -19.55
CA ASN A 42 -17.36 -27.81 -18.80
C ASN A 42 -17.72 -29.14 -19.51
N THR A 43 -17.82 -29.22 -20.85
CA THR A 43 -17.81 -30.40 -21.76
C THR A 43 -18.25 -30.13 -23.22
N VAL A 44 -18.46 -28.88 -23.67
CA VAL A 44 -18.92 -28.59 -25.06
C VAL A 44 -17.97 -27.64 -25.80
N ASP A 45 -17.50 -28.05 -26.99
CA ASP A 45 -16.72 -27.19 -27.91
C ASP A 45 -17.47 -25.89 -28.22
N VAL A 46 -16.81 -24.73 -28.11
CA VAL A 46 -17.39 -23.38 -28.33
C VAL A 46 -18.04 -23.25 -29.71
N ARG A 47 -17.52 -23.96 -30.72
CA ARG A 47 -18.13 -23.98 -32.06
C ARG A 47 -19.52 -24.64 -32.09
N MET A 48 -19.84 -25.48 -31.11
CA MET A 48 -21.13 -26.17 -30.99
C MET A 48 -22.22 -25.29 -30.36
N LEU A 49 -21.89 -24.09 -29.89
CA LEU A 49 -22.85 -23.14 -29.33
C LEU A 49 -23.65 -22.41 -30.42
N VAL A 50 -23.16 -22.40 -31.66
CA VAL A 50 -23.85 -21.77 -32.78
C VAL A 50 -25.22 -22.44 -32.97
N LEU A 51 -26.25 -21.62 -33.19
CA LEU A 51 -27.68 -21.95 -33.24
C LEU A 51 -28.32 -22.36 -31.91
N SER A 52 -27.58 -22.36 -30.80
CA SER A 52 -28.14 -22.59 -29.47
C SER A 52 -28.77 -21.32 -28.88
N ASN A 53 -29.66 -21.50 -27.90
CA ASN A 53 -30.28 -20.38 -27.20
C ASN A 53 -29.42 -19.97 -25.98
N LEU A 54 -28.84 -18.77 -26.05
CA LEU A 54 -28.02 -18.17 -25.00
C LEU A 54 -28.71 -18.17 -23.64
N PHE A 55 -29.98 -17.78 -23.57
CA PHE A 55 -30.73 -17.65 -22.30
C PHE A 55 -31.02 -18.99 -21.63
N GLN A 56 -30.96 -20.09 -22.39
CA GLN A 56 -31.05 -21.45 -21.85
C GLN A 56 -29.70 -22.00 -21.41
N LEU A 57 -28.61 -21.42 -21.93
CA LEU A 57 -27.25 -21.84 -21.64
C LEU A 57 -26.63 -21.06 -20.49
N ILE A 58 -26.94 -19.76 -20.37
CA ILE A 58 -26.36 -18.89 -19.35
C ILE A 58 -27.15 -18.93 -18.04
N ASN A 59 -26.44 -19.06 -16.92
CA ASN A 59 -27.00 -18.93 -15.57
C ASN A 59 -26.58 -17.59 -14.96
N VAL A 60 -27.50 -16.64 -14.82
CA VAL A 60 -27.30 -15.31 -14.20
C VAL A 60 -28.36 -15.06 -13.13
N PRO A 61 -28.09 -14.25 -12.08
CA PRO A 61 -29.05 -13.96 -11.02
C PRO A 61 -30.36 -13.36 -11.51
N ASP A 62 -30.30 -12.50 -12.52
CA ASP A 62 -31.46 -11.85 -13.11
C ASP A 62 -31.44 -11.94 -14.65
N LEU A 63 -32.04 -13.02 -15.17
CA LEU A 63 -32.19 -13.24 -16.61
C LEU A 63 -33.12 -12.20 -17.26
N SER A 64 -34.07 -11.65 -16.50
CA SER A 64 -35.04 -10.66 -16.99
C SER A 64 -34.33 -9.34 -17.30
N GLN A 65 -33.36 -8.95 -16.48
CA GLN A 65 -32.52 -7.79 -16.73
C GLN A 65 -31.72 -7.92 -18.03
N LEU A 66 -31.14 -9.09 -18.29
CA LEU A 66 -30.38 -9.35 -19.52
C LEU A 66 -31.28 -9.31 -20.76
N GLN A 67 -32.48 -9.89 -20.70
CA GLN A 67 -33.46 -9.84 -21.79
C GLN A 67 -33.94 -8.40 -22.05
N ALA A 68 -34.16 -7.62 -20.99
CA ALA A 68 -34.50 -6.20 -21.11
C ALA A 68 -33.36 -5.40 -21.78
N CYS A 69 -32.09 -5.71 -21.50
CA CYS A 69 -30.96 -5.09 -22.18
C CYS A 69 -30.98 -5.35 -23.70
N PHE A 70 -31.25 -6.58 -24.12
CA PHE A 70 -31.38 -6.89 -25.56
C PHE A 70 -32.52 -6.08 -26.20
N ALA A 71 -33.65 -5.92 -25.51
CA ALA A 71 -34.80 -5.18 -26.03
C ALA A 71 -34.59 -3.65 -26.10
N THR A 72 -33.76 -3.08 -25.22
CA THR A 72 -33.69 -1.62 -24.99
C THR A 72 -32.41 -0.94 -25.47
N LEU A 73 -31.34 -1.70 -25.74
CA LEU A 73 -30.07 -1.14 -26.22
C LEU A 73 -30.21 -0.52 -27.62
N SER A 74 -29.77 0.73 -27.78
CA SER A 74 -29.70 1.37 -29.10
C SER A 74 -28.45 0.92 -29.87
N PRO A 75 -28.44 0.96 -31.22
CA PRO A 75 -27.28 0.55 -32.00
C PRO A 75 -26.00 1.30 -31.61
N GLY A 76 -24.94 0.58 -31.27
CA GLY A 76 -23.67 1.12 -30.80
C GLY A 76 -23.53 1.23 -29.28
N ASP A 77 -24.64 1.21 -28.55
CA ASP A 77 -24.61 1.28 -27.10
C ASP A 77 -24.15 -0.04 -26.48
N ARG A 78 -23.59 0.08 -25.27
CA ARG A 78 -23.16 -1.03 -24.44
C ARG A 78 -23.82 -0.96 -23.07
N ALA A 79 -24.23 -2.11 -22.57
CA ALA A 79 -24.59 -2.33 -21.18
C ALA A 79 -23.56 -3.26 -20.52
N THR A 80 -23.35 -3.08 -19.23
CA THR A 80 -22.43 -3.91 -18.46
C THR A 80 -23.04 -4.16 -17.10
N PHE A 81 -22.96 -5.39 -16.64
CA PHE A 81 -23.44 -5.79 -15.32
C PHE A 81 -22.55 -6.90 -14.75
N ASP A 82 -22.49 -6.95 -13.43
CA ASP A 82 -21.63 -7.85 -12.68
C ASP A 82 -22.46 -8.98 -12.07
N ASP A 83 -21.99 -10.20 -12.26
CA ASP A 83 -22.59 -11.41 -11.73
C ASP A 83 -21.65 -12.00 -10.68
N MET A 84 -21.99 -11.73 -9.42
CA MET A 84 -21.24 -12.20 -8.25
C MET A 84 -21.56 -13.65 -7.88
N SER A 85 -22.50 -14.31 -8.56
CA SER A 85 -22.91 -15.69 -8.25
C SER A 85 -22.10 -16.76 -8.98
N PHE A 86 -21.28 -16.35 -9.95
CA PHE A 86 -20.61 -17.24 -10.91
C PHE A 86 -19.29 -17.85 -10.41
N ALA A 87 -18.52 -17.14 -9.58
CA ALA A 87 -17.21 -17.55 -9.05
C ALA A 87 -16.89 -16.74 -7.77
N PRO A 88 -15.89 -17.14 -6.94
CA PRO A 88 -15.52 -16.37 -5.74
C PRO A 88 -15.18 -14.89 -6.00
N SER A 89 -14.65 -14.58 -7.19
CA SER A 89 -14.32 -13.24 -7.65
C SER A 89 -15.47 -12.54 -8.41
N GLY A 90 -16.50 -13.28 -8.83
CA GLY A 90 -17.54 -12.82 -9.76
C GLY A 90 -17.06 -12.64 -11.21
N ARG A 91 -18.00 -12.34 -12.12
CA ARG A 91 -17.71 -12.06 -13.54
C ARG A 91 -18.41 -10.78 -14.01
N ARG A 92 -17.89 -10.18 -15.07
CA ARG A 92 -18.51 -9.06 -15.77
C ARG A 92 -19.05 -9.52 -17.13
N ILE A 93 -20.30 -9.15 -17.40
CA ILE A 93 -20.98 -9.42 -18.67
C ILE A 93 -21.16 -8.09 -19.39
N THR A 94 -20.59 -7.97 -20.58
CA THR A 94 -20.77 -6.80 -21.45
C THR A 94 -21.62 -7.20 -22.65
N VAL A 95 -22.70 -6.45 -22.88
CA VAL A 95 -23.58 -6.62 -24.04
C VAL A 95 -23.52 -5.35 -24.87
N GLN A 96 -23.20 -5.48 -26.15
CA GLN A 96 -23.13 -4.36 -27.08
C GLN A 96 -23.98 -4.65 -28.33
N ARG A 97 -24.82 -3.69 -28.73
CA ARG A 97 -25.57 -3.80 -30.00
C ARG A 97 -24.72 -3.32 -31.17
N CYS A 98 -24.56 -4.14 -32.20
CA CYS A 98 -23.71 -3.80 -33.35
C CYS A 98 -24.25 -2.58 -34.12
N GLN A 99 -23.37 -1.63 -34.47
CA GLN A 99 -23.76 -0.43 -35.22
C GLN A 99 -24.19 -0.75 -36.66
N ASN A 100 -23.52 -1.71 -37.31
CA ASN A 100 -23.70 -2.01 -38.73
C ASN A 100 -24.75 -3.09 -39.00
N ASN A 101 -25.18 -3.84 -37.99
CA ASN A 101 -26.23 -4.86 -38.12
C ASN A 101 -27.13 -4.83 -36.88
N GLN A 102 -28.28 -4.16 -37.02
CA GLN A 102 -29.15 -3.77 -35.91
C GLN A 102 -29.80 -4.94 -35.17
N ALA A 103 -29.70 -6.17 -35.68
CA ALA A 103 -30.24 -7.36 -35.05
C ALA A 103 -29.19 -8.21 -34.29
N ILE A 104 -27.93 -7.78 -34.27
CA ILE A 104 -26.82 -8.55 -33.68
C ILE A 104 -26.30 -7.89 -32.40
N TYR A 105 -26.15 -8.70 -31.37
CA TYR A 105 -25.59 -8.34 -30.06
C TYR A 105 -24.29 -9.10 -29.85
N ARG A 106 -23.24 -8.38 -29.47
CA ARG A 106 -21.97 -8.94 -29.01
C ARG A 106 -22.00 -9.08 -27.50
N LEU A 107 -21.58 -10.24 -27.03
CA LEU A 107 -21.43 -10.55 -25.63
C LEU A 107 -20.00 -10.93 -25.34
N ALA A 108 -19.46 -10.31 -24.29
CA ALA A 108 -18.16 -10.64 -23.74
C ALA A 108 -18.31 -10.97 -22.25
N PHE A 109 -17.61 -12.02 -21.84
CA PHE A 109 -17.56 -12.49 -20.46
C PHE A 109 -16.12 -12.35 -19.96
N ALA A 110 -15.92 -11.57 -18.90
CA ALA A 110 -14.60 -11.35 -18.31
C ALA A 110 -14.60 -11.69 -16.82
N ASP A 111 -13.53 -12.32 -16.33
CA ASP A 111 -13.31 -12.44 -14.89
C ASP A 111 -13.11 -11.04 -14.31
N LEU A 112 -13.68 -10.80 -13.13
CA LEU A 112 -13.39 -9.56 -12.42
C LEU A 112 -11.92 -9.47 -12.01
N THR A 113 -11.17 -10.58 -11.89
CA THR A 113 -9.72 -10.55 -11.66
C THR A 113 -8.94 -9.88 -12.80
N CYS A 114 -9.25 -10.17 -14.07
CA CYS A 114 -8.51 -9.61 -15.22
C CYS A 114 -8.76 -8.12 -15.45
N HIS A 115 -9.99 -7.66 -15.17
CA HIS A 115 -10.34 -6.24 -15.23
C HIS A 115 -9.81 -5.45 -14.02
N THR A 116 -9.65 -6.12 -12.88
CA THR A 116 -8.99 -5.55 -11.70
C THR A 116 -7.48 -5.45 -11.91
N ILE A 117 -6.81 -6.44 -12.51
CA ILE A 117 -5.37 -6.40 -12.80
C ILE A 117 -5.01 -5.31 -13.83
N MET A 118 -5.80 -5.11 -14.89
CA MET A 118 -5.55 -4.05 -15.88
C MET A 118 -5.84 -2.64 -15.33
N LYS A 119 -6.87 -2.48 -14.50
CA LYS A 119 -7.14 -1.22 -13.79
C LYS A 119 -6.07 -0.95 -12.73
N ASP A 120 -5.66 -1.96 -11.97
CA ASP A 120 -4.63 -1.83 -10.95
C ASP A 120 -3.27 -1.48 -11.57
N GLN A 121 -2.89 -2.06 -12.71
CA GLN A 121 -1.67 -1.65 -13.42
C GLN A 121 -1.72 -0.20 -13.92
N GLN A 122 -2.83 0.25 -14.51
CA GLN A 122 -2.96 1.64 -14.97
C GLN A 122 -3.07 2.65 -13.83
N ILE A 123 -3.75 2.29 -12.73
CA ILE A 123 -3.83 3.09 -11.50
C ILE A 123 -2.45 3.18 -10.87
N ASP A 124 -1.72 2.07 -10.79
CA ASP A 124 -0.36 2.03 -10.23
C ASP A 124 0.62 2.85 -11.09
N GLU A 125 0.55 2.78 -12.42
CA GLU A 125 1.34 3.66 -13.29
C GLU A 125 1.00 5.15 -13.15
N HIS A 126 -0.28 5.49 -12.91
CA HIS A 126 -0.68 6.87 -12.64
C HIS A 126 -0.17 7.33 -11.27
N LEU A 127 -0.30 6.49 -10.24
CA LEU A 127 0.19 6.76 -8.88
C LEU A 127 1.72 6.87 -8.84
N VAL A 128 2.45 6.06 -9.59
CA VAL A 128 3.91 6.16 -9.75
C VAL A 128 4.32 7.49 -10.39
N ARG A 129 3.62 7.91 -11.46
CA ARG A 129 3.87 9.21 -12.10
C ARG A 129 3.53 10.36 -11.15
N ALA A 130 2.41 10.27 -10.44
CA ALA A 130 2.02 11.23 -9.43
C ALA A 130 3.05 11.32 -8.29
N PHE A 131 3.56 10.18 -7.81
CA PHE A 131 4.62 10.10 -6.81
C PHE A 131 5.88 10.84 -7.26
N ARG A 132 6.43 10.49 -8.42
CA ARG A 132 7.62 11.14 -8.96
C ARG A 132 7.42 12.64 -9.17
N SER A 133 6.27 13.03 -9.72
CA SER A 133 5.92 14.44 -9.87
C SER A 133 5.85 15.16 -8.52
N ALA A 134 5.26 14.52 -7.51
CA ALA A 134 5.07 15.11 -6.19
C ALA A 134 6.39 15.25 -5.42
N ILE A 135 7.29 14.26 -5.48
CA ILE A 135 8.60 14.34 -4.80
C ILE A 135 9.57 15.28 -5.51
N ALA A 136 9.45 15.44 -6.84
CA ALA A 136 10.26 16.38 -7.63
C ALA A 136 9.75 17.83 -7.52
N SER A 137 8.50 18.02 -7.12
CA SER A 137 7.87 19.33 -7.02
C SER A 137 8.60 20.25 -6.02
N PRO A 138 8.79 21.54 -6.35
CA PRO A 138 9.29 22.53 -5.39
C PRO A 138 8.28 22.82 -4.26
N GLU A 139 7.05 22.32 -4.39
CA GLU A 139 6.00 22.44 -3.38
C GLU A 139 6.00 21.28 -2.36
N LEU A 140 6.85 20.27 -2.53
CA LEU A 140 7.11 19.28 -1.48
C LEU A 140 7.63 20.00 -0.24
N LYS A 141 6.95 19.80 0.89
CA LYS A 141 7.29 20.39 2.19
C LYS A 141 7.66 19.31 3.18
N ALA A 142 8.32 19.71 4.25
CA ALA A 142 8.58 18.85 5.40
C ALA A 142 7.89 19.47 6.63
N ALA A 143 7.21 18.62 7.40
CA ALA A 143 6.70 18.97 8.71
C ALA A 143 7.60 18.36 9.78
N ARG A 144 7.76 19.07 10.90
CA ARG A 144 8.43 18.58 12.10
C ARG A 144 7.39 18.24 13.13
N GLN A 145 7.42 17.02 13.66
CA GLN A 145 6.59 16.63 14.78
C GLN A 145 7.46 16.35 16.01
N PRO A 146 7.20 16.98 17.17
CA PRO A 146 8.06 16.82 18.34
C PRO A 146 7.88 15.44 18.97
N ILE A 147 9.02 14.81 19.30
CA ILE A 147 9.10 13.66 20.18
C ILE A 147 9.67 14.14 21.50
N VAL A 148 8.93 13.92 22.58
CA VAL A 148 9.19 14.52 23.90
C VAL A 148 9.43 13.46 24.97
N CYS A 149 10.01 13.87 26.09
CA CYS A 149 10.01 13.06 27.30
C CYS A 149 8.58 12.98 27.87
N THR A 150 8.01 11.77 27.96
CA THR A 150 6.62 11.55 28.40
C THR A 150 6.34 12.19 29.76
N GLN A 151 7.32 12.15 30.66
CA GLN A 151 7.18 12.67 32.03
C GLN A 151 7.19 14.20 32.08
N THR A 152 8.15 14.84 31.40
CA THR A 152 8.44 16.27 31.55
C THR A 152 7.90 17.15 30.42
N GLY A 153 7.51 16.56 29.29
CA GLY A 153 7.16 17.30 28.08
C GLY A 153 8.35 17.94 27.36
N GLN A 154 9.58 17.76 27.86
CA GLN A 154 10.76 18.35 27.24
C GLN A 154 11.04 17.71 25.87
N LEU A 155 11.27 18.55 24.87
CA LEU A 155 11.65 18.15 23.52
C LEU A 155 12.93 17.29 23.54
N ARG A 156 12.91 16.17 22.81
CA ARG A 156 14.06 15.27 22.66
C ARG A 156 14.60 15.28 21.24
N HIS A 157 13.73 15.21 20.25
CA HIS A 157 14.04 15.30 18.82
C HIS A 157 12.76 15.59 18.03
N TYR A 158 12.90 15.80 16.73
CA TYR A 158 11.77 15.90 15.81
C TYR A 158 11.76 14.74 14.85
N GLU A 159 10.59 14.19 14.57
CA GLU A 159 10.38 13.40 13.36
C GLU A 159 10.09 14.35 12.19
N ILE A 160 10.73 14.07 11.06
CA ILE A 160 10.54 14.81 9.80
C ILE A 160 9.57 14.02 8.91
N LEU A 161 8.45 14.65 8.60
CA LEU A 161 7.37 14.05 7.82
C LEU A 161 7.20 14.76 6.49
N ALA A 162 7.19 14.01 5.39
CA ALA A 162 6.91 14.57 4.07
C ALA A 162 5.47 15.12 4.00
N ARG A 163 5.30 16.25 3.32
CA ARG A 163 4.01 16.89 3.05
C ARG A 163 3.93 17.17 1.56
N PHE A 164 3.10 16.38 0.88
CA PHE A 164 2.96 16.39 -0.56
C PHE A 164 2.11 17.58 -1.03
N PRO A 165 2.31 18.05 -2.28
CA PRO A 165 1.62 19.20 -2.84
C PRO A 165 0.22 18.87 -3.35
N PHE A 166 -0.58 18.17 -2.54
CA PHE A 166 -1.98 17.86 -2.84
C PHE A 166 -2.77 17.63 -1.55
N GLU A 167 -4.08 17.79 -1.65
CA GLU A 167 -5.03 17.49 -0.56
C GLU A 167 -5.36 16.00 -0.52
N GLY A 168 -5.49 15.43 0.68
CA GLY A 168 -5.82 14.02 0.90
C GLY A 168 -4.65 13.15 1.36
N SER A 169 -4.92 11.86 1.53
CA SER A 169 -3.92 10.91 2.06
C SER A 169 -2.90 10.53 0.98
N PRO A 170 -1.58 10.63 1.26
CA PRO A 170 -0.56 10.12 0.34
C PRO A 170 -0.45 8.59 0.36
N TYR A 171 -1.15 7.90 1.27
CA TYR A 171 -1.01 6.47 1.50
C TYR A 171 -1.10 5.60 0.22
N PRO A 172 -2.09 5.76 -0.67
CA PRO A 172 -2.17 4.92 -1.89
C PRO A 172 -0.94 5.08 -2.80
N MET A 173 -0.39 6.29 -2.85
CA MET A 173 0.78 6.62 -3.65
C MET A 173 2.08 6.09 -3.02
N ILE A 174 2.18 6.12 -1.68
CA ILE A 174 3.29 5.49 -0.95
C ILE A 174 3.28 3.97 -1.16
N VAL A 175 2.12 3.32 -1.02
CA VAL A 175 1.98 1.88 -1.26
C VAL A 175 2.34 1.50 -2.70
N ALA A 176 1.93 2.30 -3.69
CA ALA A 176 2.32 2.11 -5.09
C ALA A 176 3.84 2.28 -5.28
N ALA A 177 4.42 3.31 -4.67
CA ALA A 177 5.86 3.56 -4.72
C ALA A 177 6.68 2.42 -4.08
N GLU A 178 6.19 1.86 -2.97
CA GLU A 178 6.75 0.66 -2.35
C GLU A 178 6.62 -0.55 -3.30
N ARG A 179 5.43 -0.90 -3.79
CA ARG A 179 5.28 -2.05 -4.71
C ARG A 179 6.18 -1.98 -5.95
N ARG A 180 6.48 -0.77 -6.43
CA ARG A 180 7.37 -0.52 -7.58
C ARG A 180 8.83 -0.30 -7.19
N GLY A 181 9.13 -0.28 -5.89
CA GLY A 181 10.47 -0.11 -5.36
C GLY A 181 11.09 1.26 -5.65
N ILE A 182 10.26 2.28 -5.87
CA ILE A 182 10.68 3.67 -6.12
C ILE A 182 10.55 4.55 -4.87
N ILE A 183 10.02 4.01 -3.76
CA ILE A 183 9.93 4.72 -2.47
C ILE A 183 11.30 5.23 -1.99
N SER A 184 12.37 4.53 -2.34
CA SER A 184 13.76 4.92 -2.07
C SER A 184 14.14 6.30 -2.63
N GLU A 185 13.46 6.77 -3.69
CA GLU A 185 13.66 8.13 -4.21
C GLU A 185 13.24 9.17 -3.16
N LEU A 186 12.12 8.97 -2.45
CA LEU A 186 11.68 9.83 -1.36
C LEU A 186 12.60 9.71 -0.14
N ASP A 187 12.99 8.49 0.23
CA ASP A 187 13.88 8.25 1.37
C ASP A 187 15.20 9.02 1.21
N CYS A 188 15.81 8.96 0.01
CA CYS A 188 17.03 9.70 -0.30
C CYS A 188 16.82 11.22 -0.26
N ILE A 189 15.70 11.72 -0.80
CA ILE A 189 15.38 13.17 -0.79
C ILE A 189 15.22 13.68 0.64
N MET A 190 14.47 12.96 1.48
CA MET A 190 14.22 13.36 2.86
C MET A 190 15.49 13.27 3.71
N LEU A 191 16.29 12.22 3.51
CA LEU A 191 17.56 12.04 4.21
C LEU A 191 18.61 13.08 3.82
N ASP A 192 18.76 13.40 2.52
CA ASP A 192 19.69 14.44 2.04
C ASP A 192 19.31 15.80 2.64
N ALA A 193 18.02 16.14 2.64
CA ALA A 193 17.52 17.38 3.22
C ALA A 193 17.73 17.45 4.74
N ALA A 194 17.49 16.36 5.46
CA ALA A 194 17.74 16.29 6.91
C ALA A 194 19.23 16.45 7.24
N CYS A 195 20.11 15.71 6.53
CA CYS A 195 21.56 15.80 6.71
C CYS A 195 22.08 17.20 6.39
N GLN A 196 21.60 17.81 5.30
CA GLN A 196 21.92 19.18 4.94
C GLN A 196 21.48 20.15 6.05
N ARG A 197 20.25 20.02 6.54
CA ARG A 197 19.72 20.88 7.61
C ARG A 197 20.52 20.77 8.90
N MET A 198 20.92 19.56 9.29
CA MET A 198 21.73 19.32 10.50
C MET A 198 23.17 19.81 10.36
N SER A 199 23.73 19.80 9.14
CA SER A 199 25.07 20.34 8.88
C SER A 199 25.14 21.87 8.89
N HIS A 200 23.99 22.55 8.73
CA HIS A 200 23.94 24.00 8.78
C HIS A 200 24.23 24.51 10.19
N PRO A 201 24.94 25.64 10.40
CA PRO A 201 25.30 26.12 11.73
C PRO A 201 24.13 26.30 12.71
N THR A 202 22.97 26.74 12.19
CA THR A 202 21.73 26.86 13.00
C THR A 202 21.05 25.53 13.29
N GLY A 203 21.51 24.44 12.67
CA GLY A 203 20.99 23.08 12.79
C GLY A 203 21.89 22.12 13.55
N HIS A 204 23.09 22.51 13.98
CA HIS A 204 24.08 21.64 14.65
C HIS A 204 23.61 20.96 15.95
N ASN A 205 22.53 21.48 16.56
CA ASN A 205 21.92 20.90 17.77
C ASN A 205 20.57 20.22 17.49
N LEU A 206 20.13 20.15 16.23
CA LEU A 206 18.90 19.48 15.86
C LEU A 206 19.11 17.97 15.90
N LYS A 207 18.22 17.28 16.62
CA LYS A 207 18.09 15.83 16.54
C LYS A 207 16.88 15.52 15.68
N LEU A 208 17.08 14.78 14.61
CA LEU A 208 16.06 14.52 13.61
C LEU A 208 15.90 13.01 13.40
N ALA A 209 14.64 12.57 13.33
CA ALA A 209 14.26 11.26 12.86
C ALA A 209 13.71 11.35 11.42
N VAL A 210 14.14 10.43 10.56
CA VAL A 210 13.74 10.35 9.15
C VAL A 210 13.26 8.94 8.86
N ASN A 211 12.08 8.85 8.26
CA ASN A 211 11.49 7.59 7.83
C ASN A 211 12.26 7.01 6.64
N ILE A 212 12.54 5.72 6.69
CA ILE A 212 13.15 4.93 5.62
C ILE A 212 12.29 3.67 5.42
N SER A 213 11.87 3.41 4.18
CA SER A 213 11.05 2.23 3.92
C SER A 213 11.82 0.93 4.17
N GLY A 214 11.16 -0.07 4.75
CA GLY A 214 11.71 -1.41 4.89
C GLY A 214 12.15 -2.05 3.56
N GLN A 215 11.55 -1.66 2.44
CA GLN A 215 12.01 -2.08 1.11
C GLN A 215 13.32 -1.43 0.67
N SER A 216 13.54 -0.17 1.03
CA SER A 216 14.79 0.53 0.72
C SER A 216 15.96 -0.14 1.44
N ILE A 217 15.74 -0.58 2.68
CA ILE A 217 16.74 -1.30 3.49
C ILE A 217 17.06 -2.70 2.91
N GLN A 218 16.10 -3.36 2.26
CA GLN A 218 16.32 -4.66 1.60
C GLN A 218 17.07 -4.54 0.26
N LYS A 219 17.38 -3.33 -0.21
CA LYS A 219 18.14 -3.11 -1.45
C LYS A 219 19.56 -2.65 -1.12
N THR A 220 20.54 -3.49 -1.41
CA THR A 220 21.95 -3.24 -1.04
C THR A 220 22.52 -1.95 -1.65
N ASP A 221 22.16 -1.65 -2.90
CA ASP A 221 22.55 -0.43 -3.61
C ASP A 221 21.94 0.82 -2.95
N ILE A 222 20.67 0.75 -2.54
CA ILE A 222 19.99 1.83 -1.83
C ILE A 222 20.58 2.03 -0.43
N ALA A 223 20.84 0.97 0.33
CA ALA A 223 21.48 1.08 1.64
C ALA A 223 22.87 1.73 1.55
N ALA A 224 23.64 1.41 0.51
CA ALA A 224 24.92 2.07 0.22
C ALA A 224 24.75 3.55 -0.12
N GLU A 225 23.72 3.90 -0.89
CA GLU A 225 23.39 5.29 -1.23
C GLU A 225 22.96 6.10 0.00
N LEU A 226 22.10 5.56 0.86
CA LEU A 226 21.69 6.20 2.12
C LEU A 226 22.92 6.47 3.00
N ASN A 227 23.82 5.48 3.13
CA ASN A 227 25.07 5.66 3.86
C ASN A 227 25.96 6.75 3.24
N ARG A 228 26.06 6.80 1.91
CA ARG A 228 26.81 7.83 1.18
C ARG A 228 26.24 9.23 1.46
N ILE A 229 24.91 9.38 1.45
CA ILE A 229 24.24 10.65 1.78
C ILE A 229 24.60 11.07 3.21
N VAL A 230 24.50 10.17 4.19
CA VAL A 230 24.85 10.49 5.58
C VAL A 230 26.30 10.96 5.69
N GLN A 231 27.24 10.28 5.03
CA GLN A 231 28.67 10.60 5.09
C GLN A 231 29.05 11.91 4.36
N ALA A 232 28.24 12.39 3.42
CA ALA A 232 28.54 13.58 2.62
C ALA A 232 28.45 14.91 3.40
N TYR A 233 27.90 14.91 4.61
CA TYR A 233 27.66 16.11 5.42
C TYR A 233 28.40 16.04 6.76
N GLU A 234 28.77 17.18 7.34
CA GLU A 234 29.42 17.25 8.65
C GLU A 234 28.42 17.66 9.74
N PHE A 235 28.13 16.73 10.66
CA PHE A 235 27.33 16.93 11.89
C PHE A 235 27.54 15.72 12.82
N ASP A 236 27.12 15.80 14.10
CA ASP A 236 27.16 14.63 15.00
C ASP A 236 26.11 13.59 14.56
N LYS A 237 26.57 12.50 13.95
CA LYS A 237 25.71 11.45 13.38
C LYS A 237 24.79 10.78 14.41
N ARG A 238 25.15 10.82 15.69
CA ARG A 238 24.33 10.30 16.79
C ARG A 238 23.04 11.11 17.00
N GLN A 239 22.94 12.29 16.38
CA GLN A 239 21.74 13.13 16.39
C GLN A 239 20.74 12.75 15.28
N LEU A 240 21.15 11.93 14.30
CA LEU A 240 20.28 11.44 13.25
C LEU A 240 19.73 10.06 13.62
N ILE A 241 18.42 9.93 13.54
CA ILE A 241 17.67 8.70 13.76
C ILE A 241 17.06 8.30 12.41
N LEU A 242 17.23 7.05 12.01
CA LEU A 242 16.54 6.47 10.86
C LEU A 242 15.45 5.54 11.40
N GLU A 243 14.20 5.86 11.07
CA GLU A 243 13.03 5.09 11.46
C GLU A 243 12.67 4.15 10.31
N ILE A 244 12.84 2.84 10.52
CA ILE A 244 12.57 1.84 9.49
C ILE A 244 11.13 1.37 9.65
N THR A 245 10.31 1.57 8.62
CA THR A 245 8.88 1.23 8.67
C THR A 245 8.64 -0.27 8.52
N GLU A 246 7.73 -0.84 9.32
CA GLU A 246 7.25 -2.24 9.21
C GLU A 246 6.22 -2.42 8.08
N SER A 247 5.61 -1.33 7.59
CA SER A 247 4.52 -1.33 6.59
C SER A 247 4.82 -2.10 5.30
N SER A 248 6.10 -2.30 5.00
CA SER A 248 6.56 -3.21 3.96
C SER A 248 7.20 -4.43 4.59
N GLU A 249 6.55 -5.59 4.44
CA GLU A 249 7.04 -6.85 4.98
C GLU A 249 8.50 -7.08 4.55
N MET A 250 9.40 -7.22 5.53
CA MET A 250 10.80 -7.52 5.25
C MET A 250 10.93 -9.02 5.00
N HIS A 251 10.94 -9.40 3.73
CA HIS A 251 11.07 -10.79 3.33
C HIS A 251 12.52 -11.29 3.44
N ASP A 252 13.51 -10.41 3.23
CA ASP A 252 14.94 -10.72 3.34
C ASP A 252 15.56 -10.03 4.57
N ILE A 253 15.42 -10.71 5.72
CA ILE A 253 15.91 -10.22 7.01
C ILE A 253 17.44 -10.13 7.05
N ASP A 254 18.16 -11.04 6.38
CA ASP A 254 19.62 -11.06 6.39
C ASP A 254 20.18 -9.84 5.63
N THR A 255 19.59 -9.52 4.47
CA THR A 255 19.95 -8.30 3.74
C THR A 255 19.62 -7.05 4.55
N ALA A 256 18.46 -7.01 5.21
CA ALA A 256 18.09 -5.89 6.07
C ALA A 256 19.05 -5.71 7.25
N ALA A 257 19.47 -6.80 7.91
CA ALA A 257 20.44 -6.78 9.00
C ALA A 257 21.79 -6.23 8.54
N ASN A 258 22.28 -6.66 7.38
CA ASN A 258 23.53 -6.14 6.79
C ASN A 258 23.43 -4.64 6.46
N ALA A 259 22.29 -4.19 5.95
CA ALA A 259 22.04 -2.78 5.67
C ALA A 259 21.99 -1.93 6.96
N VAL A 260 21.34 -2.44 8.02
CA VAL A 260 21.33 -1.80 9.34
C VAL A 260 22.75 -1.66 9.89
N GLU A 261 23.56 -2.72 9.83
CA GLU A 261 24.96 -2.68 10.25
C GLU A 261 25.80 -1.69 9.42
N LEU A 262 25.58 -1.63 8.11
CA LEU A 262 26.23 -0.66 7.24
C LEU A 262 25.93 0.78 7.69
N LEU A 263 24.66 1.11 7.92
CA LEU A 263 24.24 2.45 8.35
C LEU A 263 24.80 2.79 9.74
N LYS A 264 24.77 1.83 10.68
CA LYS A 264 25.30 2.03 12.04
C LYS A 264 26.79 2.30 12.09
N ARG A 265 27.59 1.85 11.10
CA ARG A 265 29.01 2.23 10.99
C ARG A 265 29.20 3.74 10.85
N SER A 266 28.19 4.47 10.38
CA SER A 266 28.18 5.93 10.35
C SER A 266 27.71 6.57 11.65
N ASN A 267 27.54 5.81 12.75
CA ASN A 267 27.11 6.27 14.08
C ASN A 267 25.71 6.90 14.14
N VAL A 268 24.84 6.63 13.15
CA VAL A 268 23.41 6.98 13.23
C VAL A 268 22.68 6.06 14.19
N LYS A 269 21.51 6.50 14.65
CA LYS A 269 20.58 5.67 15.43
C LYS A 269 19.55 5.04 14.53
N ILE A 270 19.19 3.79 14.79
CA ILE A 270 18.18 3.05 14.03
C ILE A 270 17.02 2.72 14.95
N VAL A 271 15.79 3.02 14.54
CA VAL A 271 14.57 2.73 15.30
C VAL A 271 13.61 1.98 14.40
N LEU A 272 12.92 0.97 14.93
CA LEU A 272 11.83 0.31 14.21
C LEU A 272 10.53 1.08 14.44
N ASP A 273 9.85 1.41 13.35
CA ASP A 273 8.56 2.09 13.38
C ASP A 273 7.38 1.10 13.28
N ASP A 274 6.19 1.54 13.70
CA ASP A 274 4.94 0.75 13.70
C ASP A 274 5.03 -0.60 14.43
N PHE A 275 5.88 -0.71 15.46
CA PHE A 275 6.11 -1.97 16.16
C PHE A 275 4.81 -2.49 16.78
N GLY A 276 4.39 -3.69 16.36
CA GLY A 276 3.20 -4.40 16.83
C GLY A 276 1.94 -4.21 15.98
N ALA A 277 2.02 -3.48 14.87
CA ALA A 277 0.96 -3.44 13.86
C ALA A 277 0.90 -4.70 12.98
N GLY A 278 1.98 -5.50 12.94
CA GLY A 278 2.15 -6.69 12.08
C GLY A 278 2.47 -7.99 12.83
N ALA A 279 2.53 -9.10 12.08
CA ALA A 279 2.78 -10.44 12.63
C ALA A 279 4.26 -10.74 12.94
N ALA A 280 5.20 -9.85 12.57
CA ALA A 280 6.64 -10.14 12.52
C ALA A 280 7.52 -9.23 13.41
N SER A 281 6.96 -8.27 14.16
CA SER A 281 7.73 -7.23 14.87
C SER A 281 8.80 -7.78 15.84
N PHE A 282 8.53 -8.88 16.57
CA PHE A 282 9.54 -9.49 17.46
C PHE A 282 10.68 -10.19 16.70
N GLY A 283 10.39 -10.74 15.51
CA GLY A 283 11.41 -11.35 14.65
C GLY A 283 12.42 -10.31 14.18
N TYR A 284 11.95 -9.12 13.78
CA TYR A 284 12.79 -8.00 13.39
C TYR A 284 13.64 -7.48 14.55
N LEU A 285 13.04 -7.31 15.73
CA LEU A 285 13.77 -6.88 16.93
C LEU A 285 14.93 -7.83 17.28
N ARG A 286 14.75 -9.13 17.08
CA ARG A 286 15.80 -10.14 17.35
C ARG A 286 16.91 -10.13 16.30
N ALA A 287 16.58 -9.84 15.04
CA ALA A 287 17.51 -9.95 13.92
C ALA A 287 18.27 -8.64 13.63
N LEU A 288 17.64 -7.50 13.89
CA LEU A 288 18.18 -6.18 13.57
C LEU A 288 18.78 -5.53 14.81
N ASN A 289 20.02 -5.05 14.69
CA ASN A 289 20.70 -4.30 15.74
C ASN A 289 20.14 -2.87 15.84
N VAL A 290 18.94 -2.71 16.37
CA VAL A 290 18.26 -1.41 16.49
C VAL A 290 18.51 -0.74 17.85
N ASP A 291 18.39 0.59 17.90
CA ASP A 291 18.53 1.41 19.10
C ASP A 291 17.18 1.71 19.78
N GLY A 292 16.06 1.42 19.13
CA GLY A 292 14.74 1.64 19.70
C GLY A 292 13.59 1.09 18.87
N VAL A 293 12.38 1.21 19.44
CA VAL A 293 11.11 0.89 18.78
C VAL A 293 10.08 1.99 19.02
N LYS A 294 9.15 2.18 18.08
CA LYS A 294 7.98 3.04 18.21
C LYS A 294 6.73 2.15 18.26
N PHE A 295 5.93 2.27 19.32
CA PHE A 295 4.66 1.57 19.41
C PHE A 295 3.63 2.26 18.50
N ASP A 296 3.03 1.51 17.59
CA ASP A 296 1.92 2.00 16.77
C ASP A 296 0.75 2.46 17.66
N GLY A 297 -0.06 3.38 17.15
CA GLY A 297 -1.23 3.90 17.85
C GLY A 297 -2.25 2.84 18.25
N CYS A 298 -2.25 1.64 17.64
CA CYS A 298 -3.12 0.54 18.06
C CYS A 298 -2.95 0.13 19.53
N PHE A 299 -1.76 0.35 20.13
CA PHE A 299 -1.53 0.08 21.54
C PHE A 299 -2.32 1.01 22.47
N LEU A 300 -2.62 2.23 22.02
CA LEU A 300 -3.39 3.24 22.74
C LEU A 300 -4.88 3.26 22.32
N ASN A 301 -5.24 2.62 21.21
CA ASN A 301 -6.63 2.53 20.75
C ASN A 301 -7.48 1.66 21.70
N GLY A 302 -8.45 2.28 22.38
CA GLY A 302 -9.29 1.70 23.43
C GLY A 302 -10.30 0.60 23.04
N GLN A 303 -10.13 -0.07 21.89
CA GLN A 303 -11.00 -1.17 21.46
C GLN A 303 -10.62 -2.53 22.06
N VAL A 304 -9.41 -2.65 22.62
CA VAL A 304 -8.95 -3.82 23.39
C VAL A 304 -8.81 -3.38 24.85
N SER A 305 -9.13 -4.26 25.81
CA SER A 305 -9.10 -3.91 27.24
C SER A 305 -7.78 -3.21 27.59
N ASN A 306 -7.88 -1.95 28.04
CA ASN A 306 -6.73 -1.06 28.24
C ASN A 306 -5.66 -1.71 29.15
N GLU A 307 -6.07 -2.57 30.08
CA GLU A 307 -5.18 -3.31 30.97
C GLU A 307 -4.27 -4.31 30.24
N ARG A 308 -4.78 -5.05 29.24
CA ARG A 308 -3.96 -6.03 28.49
C ARG A 308 -2.92 -5.32 27.65
N ASN A 309 -3.32 -4.29 26.91
CA ASN A 309 -2.40 -3.50 26.10
C ASN A 309 -1.35 -2.81 26.97
N THR A 310 -1.76 -2.23 28.10
CA THR A 310 -0.84 -1.63 29.07
C THR A 310 0.16 -2.65 29.63
N ALA A 311 -0.30 -3.87 29.96
CA ALA A 311 0.58 -4.94 30.42
C ALA A 311 1.59 -5.37 29.35
N LEU A 312 1.15 -5.47 28.10
CA LEU A 312 2.01 -5.81 26.95
C LEU A 312 3.07 -4.72 26.71
N MET A 313 2.65 -3.45 26.64
CA MET A 313 3.57 -2.32 26.52
C MET A 313 4.59 -2.30 27.65
N ARG A 314 4.16 -2.59 28.89
CA ARG A 314 5.06 -2.65 30.05
C ARG A 314 6.12 -3.74 29.91
N ALA A 315 5.71 -4.93 29.48
CA ALA A 315 6.63 -6.05 29.27
C ALA A 315 7.66 -5.72 28.18
N ILE A 316 7.20 -5.20 27.03
CA ILE A 316 8.08 -4.82 25.92
C ILE A 316 9.00 -3.67 26.32
N SER A 317 8.49 -2.67 27.04
CA SER A 317 9.29 -1.54 27.52
C SER A 317 10.37 -1.96 28.51
N SER A 318 10.09 -2.92 29.40
CA SER A 318 11.11 -3.46 30.30
C SER A 318 12.21 -4.19 29.52
N MET A 319 11.82 -5.04 28.57
CA MET A 319 12.77 -5.76 27.71
C MET A 319 13.64 -4.79 26.92
N CYS A 320 13.05 -3.78 26.27
CA CYS A 320 13.81 -2.77 25.51
C CYS A 320 14.82 -2.05 26.41
N ARG A 321 14.42 -1.68 27.63
CA ARG A 321 15.32 -1.04 28.60
C ARG A 321 16.51 -1.95 28.98
N GLU A 322 16.27 -3.24 29.18
CA GLU A 322 17.34 -4.22 29.46
C GLU A 322 18.31 -4.38 28.28
N LEU A 323 17.81 -4.24 27.05
CA LEU A 323 18.61 -4.23 25.81
C LEU A 323 19.27 -2.87 25.52
N GLY A 324 19.09 -1.86 26.37
CA GLY A 324 19.61 -0.51 26.16
C GLY A 324 18.90 0.27 25.04
N MET A 325 17.69 -0.16 24.67
CA MET A 325 16.88 0.42 23.60
C MET A 325 15.86 1.43 24.13
N SER A 326 15.56 2.45 23.33
CA SER A 326 14.47 3.40 23.62
C SER A 326 13.11 2.92 23.11
N VAL A 327 12.04 3.33 23.80
CA VAL A 327 10.66 3.11 23.36
C VAL A 327 9.95 4.44 23.23
N VAL A 328 9.31 4.67 22.09
CA VAL A 328 8.43 5.83 21.84
C VAL A 328 6.98 5.34 21.75
N GLY A 329 6.06 5.99 22.45
CA GLY A 329 4.63 5.78 22.24
C GLY A 329 4.06 6.81 21.26
N GLU A 330 3.46 6.35 20.17
CA GLU A 330 2.87 7.23 19.15
C GLU A 330 1.38 7.51 19.36
N ARG A 331 0.86 8.48 18.60
CA ARG A 331 -0.56 8.88 18.56
C ARG A 331 -1.14 9.19 19.94
N VAL A 332 -0.36 9.85 20.80
CA VAL A 332 -0.84 10.40 22.08
C VAL A 332 -1.74 11.61 21.80
N GLU A 333 -3.05 11.47 21.97
CA GLU A 333 -4.02 12.52 21.66
C GLU A 333 -4.45 13.31 22.90
N ASN A 334 -4.38 12.69 24.08
CA ASN A 334 -4.86 13.28 25.32
C ASN A 334 -4.01 12.88 26.55
N GLU A 335 -4.32 13.46 27.71
CA GLU A 335 -3.61 13.20 28.97
C GLU A 335 -3.76 11.75 29.46
N PHE A 336 -4.88 11.09 29.14
CA PHE A 336 -5.11 9.69 29.51
C PHE A 336 -4.15 8.74 28.76
N ASP A 337 -3.93 8.99 27.47
CA ASP A 337 -2.94 8.26 26.66
C ASP A 337 -1.53 8.44 27.24
N ARG A 338 -1.17 9.67 27.61
CA ARG A 338 0.10 9.99 28.26
C ARG A 338 0.27 9.23 29.58
N GLN A 339 -0.76 9.21 30.44
CA GLN A 339 -0.72 8.47 31.70
C GLN A 339 -0.58 6.96 31.48
N THR A 340 -1.22 6.44 30.44
CA THR A 340 -1.14 5.03 30.03
C THR A 340 0.30 4.67 29.64
N LEU A 341 0.98 5.51 28.85
CA LEU A 341 2.40 5.35 28.53
C LEU A 341 3.31 5.41 29.77
N LEU A 342 3.08 6.36 30.69
CA LEU A 342 3.83 6.45 31.95
C LEU A 342 3.68 5.19 32.80
N ASN A 343 2.47 4.65 32.90
CA ASN A 343 2.17 3.42 33.64
C ASN A 343 2.78 2.17 32.99
N ALA A 344 3.07 2.22 31.69
CA ALA A 344 3.81 1.21 30.95
C ALA A 344 5.33 1.40 30.99
N GLY A 345 5.83 2.53 31.53
CA GLY A 345 7.26 2.84 31.59
C GLY A 345 7.84 3.34 30.26
N VAL A 346 7.01 3.86 29.36
CA VAL A 346 7.42 4.42 28.07
C VAL A 346 7.86 5.87 28.26
N MET A 347 9.15 6.13 28.00
CA MET A 347 9.82 7.38 28.38
C MET A 347 9.80 8.47 27.29
N LEU A 348 9.50 8.09 26.04
CA LEU A 348 9.35 9.01 24.93
C LEU A 348 7.94 8.93 24.36
N ALA A 349 7.41 10.05 23.91
CA ALA A 349 6.06 10.10 23.35
C ALA A 349 5.94 11.10 22.20
N GLN A 350 5.01 10.79 21.31
CA GLN A 350 4.67 11.61 20.16
C GLN A 350 3.15 11.61 19.95
N GLY A 351 2.59 12.77 19.64
CA GLY A 351 1.17 12.90 19.33
C GLY A 351 0.66 14.31 19.48
N PHE A 352 -0.60 14.53 19.10
CA PHE A 352 -1.20 15.86 19.09
C PHE A 352 -1.32 16.49 20.48
N HIS A 353 -1.30 15.67 21.54
CA HIS A 353 -1.22 16.15 22.91
C HIS A 353 0.03 17.00 23.18
N PHE A 354 1.16 16.65 22.55
CA PHE A 354 2.45 17.34 22.74
C PHE A 354 2.80 18.32 21.64
N GLY A 355 2.31 18.07 20.42
CA GLY A 355 2.51 18.95 19.30
C GLY A 355 2.07 18.31 17.99
N ARG A 356 1.38 19.09 17.18
CA ARG A 356 1.02 18.67 15.82
C ARG A 356 2.24 18.80 14.90
N PRO A 357 2.29 18.06 13.79
CA PRO A 357 3.27 18.32 12.74
C PRO A 357 3.16 19.75 12.24
N GLU A 358 4.26 20.50 12.28
CA GLU A 358 4.33 21.89 11.81
C GLU A 358 5.25 21.99 10.60
N ILE A 359 4.79 22.65 9.53
CA ILE A 359 5.60 22.87 8.32
C ILE A 359 6.85 23.69 8.67
N ASP A 360 8.03 23.19 8.31
CA ASP A 360 9.26 23.96 8.30
C ASP A 360 9.53 24.46 6.87
N PRO A 361 9.22 25.74 6.55
CA PRO A 361 9.39 26.28 5.21
C PRO A 361 10.87 26.37 4.80
N THR A 362 11.80 26.27 5.75
CA THR A 362 13.24 26.37 5.50
C THR A 362 13.89 25.01 5.23
N PHE A 363 13.15 23.91 5.41
CA PHE A 363 13.70 22.56 5.36
C PHE A 363 14.30 22.20 3.98
N PHE A 364 13.63 22.61 2.90
CA PHE A 364 14.10 22.40 1.52
C PHE A 364 14.71 23.64 0.87
N ALA A 365 15.05 24.69 1.64
CA ALA A 365 15.45 25.99 1.09
C ALA A 365 16.61 25.91 0.07
N ASN A 366 17.55 24.98 0.25
CA ASN A 366 18.72 24.83 -0.59
C ASN A 366 18.54 23.84 -1.77
N ARG A 367 17.42 23.12 -1.83
CA ARG A 367 17.13 22.16 -2.92
C ARG A 367 17.01 22.86 -4.28
N LYS A 368 16.58 24.13 -4.29
CA LYS A 368 16.46 24.96 -5.49
C LYS A 368 17.78 25.15 -6.25
N HIS A 369 18.94 25.06 -5.58
CA HIS A 369 20.24 25.28 -6.21
C HIS A 369 20.79 24.04 -6.93
N LYS A 370 20.45 22.82 -6.50
CA LYS A 370 20.91 21.58 -7.18
C LYS A 370 20.15 21.31 -8.49
N GLN A 371 18.86 21.66 -8.58
CA GLN A 371 18.05 21.46 -9.80
C GLN A 371 18.41 22.40 -10.97
N GLN A 372 19.13 23.50 -10.71
CA GLN A 372 19.62 24.41 -11.77
C GLN A 372 21.02 24.05 -12.30
N ALA A 373 21.69 23.09 -11.66
CA ALA A 373 23.06 22.69 -11.98
C ALA A 373 23.16 21.27 -12.59
N ALA A 374 22.02 20.64 -12.91
CA ALA A 374 21.92 19.30 -13.50
C ALA A 374 21.34 19.35 -14.91
#